data_AF-A0A4R2PQ35-F1
#
_entry.id   AF-A0A4R2PQ35-F1
#
_cell.length_a   1.000
_cell.length_b   1.000
_cell.length_c   1.000
_cell.angle_alpha   90.00
_cell.angle_beta   90.00
_cell.angle_gamma   90.00
#
_symmetry.space_group_name_H-M   'P 1'
#
loop_
_entity.id
_entity.type
_entity.pdbx_description
1 polymer ?
#
loop_
_entity_poly.entity_id
_entity_poly.type
_entity_poly.pdbx_seq_one_letter_code
_entity_poly.pdbx_strand_id
1 'polypeptide(L)'
;MTGAMAASTALAGSAALLAGLGLLYAAWARPARGRWPVLAGWMAALVGAVLWGLADGGDRGVAVGVVVFVALALAVLLWRRRRGPVAAVRAGSAGRAAPTVPTAPTATTGAGQAGLGRRIGVGLLVGPGAGLAAVALVLALFGALDRAGAHVTAAIVAGYVVLPLLWAGLAVWALMAPGLARKVAVVAGPGALGAGLFWLLV
;
A
#
# COMPACT_ATOMS: atom_id res chain seq x y z
N MET A 1 -10.70 10.91 -30.08
CA MET A 1 -9.91 9.68 -30.36
C MET A 1 -10.86 8.61 -30.86
N THR A 2 -10.54 7.93 -31.95
CA THR A 2 -11.33 6.77 -32.43
C THR A 2 -11.19 5.62 -31.44
N GLY A 3 -12.25 4.83 -31.21
CA GLY A 3 -12.25 3.75 -30.21
C GLY A 3 -11.09 2.75 -30.35
N ALA A 4 -10.58 2.58 -31.58
CA ALA A 4 -9.42 1.74 -31.86
C ALA A 4 -8.09 2.26 -31.24
N MET A 5 -7.88 3.58 -31.17
CA MET A 5 -6.69 4.16 -30.55
C MET A 5 -6.73 4.11 -29.02
N ALA A 6 -7.92 4.21 -28.43
CA ALA A 6 -8.10 4.03 -26.99
C ALA A 6 -7.83 2.57 -26.58
N ALA A 7 -8.29 1.60 -27.37
CA ALA A 7 -8.05 0.19 -27.12
C ALA A 7 -6.55 -0.19 -27.21
N SER A 8 -5.83 0.30 -28.22
CA SER A 8 -4.40 -0.01 -28.39
C SER A 8 -3.52 0.60 -27.29
N THR A 9 -3.85 1.81 -26.83
CA THR A 9 -3.15 2.48 -25.72
C THR A 9 -3.42 1.81 -24.37
N ALA A 10 -4.66 1.37 -24.11
CA ALA A 10 -5.00 0.59 -22.92
C ALA A 10 -4.29 -0.78 -22.87
N LEU A 11 -4.17 -1.45 -24.02
CA LEU A 11 -3.41 -2.71 -24.14
C LEU A 11 -1.92 -2.49 -23.87
N ALA A 12 -1.33 -1.45 -24.47
CA ALA A 12 0.06 -1.08 -24.23
C ALA A 12 0.32 -0.71 -22.76
N GLY A 13 -0.59 0.04 -22.14
CA GLY A 13 -0.54 0.37 -20.72
C GLY A 13 -0.59 -0.88 -19.83
N SER A 14 -1.49 -1.81 -20.13
CA SER A 14 -1.60 -3.08 -19.40
C SER A 14 -0.35 -3.94 -19.53
N ALA A 15 0.25 -4.01 -20.72
CA ALA A 15 1.51 -4.73 -20.95
C ALA A 15 2.67 -4.10 -20.15
N ALA A 16 2.77 -2.77 -20.12
CA ALA A 16 3.77 -2.05 -19.35
C ALA A 16 3.61 -2.26 -17.83
N LEU A 17 2.37 -2.25 -17.32
CA LEU A 17 2.06 -2.57 -15.92
C LEU A 17 2.49 -4.00 -15.54
N LEU A 18 2.19 -4.98 -16.40
CA LEU A 18 2.61 -6.38 -16.19
C LEU A 18 4.13 -6.55 -16.24
N ALA A 19 4.80 -5.90 -17.19
CA ALA A 19 6.25 -5.90 -17.28
C ALA A 19 6.90 -5.26 -16.05
N GLY A 20 6.37 -4.12 -15.59
CA GLY A 20 6.82 -3.44 -14.38
C GLY A 20 6.66 -4.32 -13.13
N LEU A 21 5.50 -4.96 -12.99
CA LEU A 21 5.25 -5.91 -11.90
C LEU A 21 6.19 -7.11 -11.95
N GLY A 22 6.44 -7.66 -13.15
CA GLY A 22 7.38 -8.76 -13.37
C GLY A 22 8.81 -8.40 -12.98
N LEU A 23 9.27 -7.19 -13.35
CA LEU A 23 10.58 -6.67 -12.98
C LEU A 23 10.71 -6.44 -11.48
N LEU A 24 9.71 -5.81 -10.85
CA LEU A 24 9.66 -5.60 -9.40
C LEU A 24 9.69 -6.94 -8.66
N TYR A 25 8.93 -7.92 -9.15
CA TYR A 25 8.91 -9.26 -8.58
C TYR A 25 10.26 -9.98 -8.77
N ALA A 26 10.90 -9.87 -9.93
CA ALA A 26 12.21 -10.47 -10.19
C ALA A 26 13.30 -9.83 -9.32
N ALA A 27 13.24 -8.52 -9.13
CA ALA A 27 14.11 -7.76 -8.24
C ALA A 27 13.95 -8.22 -6.79
N TRP A 28 12.70 -8.44 -6.35
CA TRP A 28 12.39 -8.94 -5.02
C TRP A 28 12.85 -10.39 -4.81
N ALA A 29 12.64 -11.26 -5.81
CA ALA A 29 13.05 -12.67 -5.74
C ALA A 29 14.56 -12.87 -5.80
N ARG A 30 15.32 -11.92 -6.38
CA ARG A 30 16.77 -11.97 -6.53
C ARG A 30 17.42 -10.65 -6.08
N PRO A 31 17.52 -10.40 -4.77
CA PRO A 31 18.01 -9.13 -4.22
C PRO A 31 19.47 -8.79 -4.56
N ALA A 32 20.23 -9.75 -5.12
CA ALA A 32 21.63 -9.56 -5.52
C ALA A 32 21.83 -8.68 -6.78
N ARG A 33 20.78 -8.32 -7.52
CA ARG A 33 20.89 -7.62 -8.82
C ARG A 33 20.91 -6.08 -8.76
N GLY A 34 21.20 -5.49 -7.61
CA GLY A 34 21.32 -4.04 -7.47
C GLY A 34 19.98 -3.29 -7.59
N ARG A 35 20.04 -1.95 -7.64
CA ARG A 35 18.85 -1.07 -7.61
C ARG A 35 18.18 -0.88 -8.98
N TRP A 36 18.88 -1.18 -10.07
CA TRP A 36 18.42 -0.98 -11.44
C TRP A 36 17.12 -1.70 -11.81
N PRO A 37 16.92 -2.98 -11.45
CA PRO A 37 15.67 -3.69 -11.77
C PRO A 37 14.45 -3.12 -11.04
N VAL A 38 14.66 -2.57 -9.83
CA VAL A 38 13.61 -1.90 -9.04
C VAL A 38 13.21 -0.60 -9.73
N LEU A 39 14.20 0.21 -10.13
CA LEU A 39 13.95 1.46 -10.84
C LEU A 39 13.24 1.20 -12.18
N ALA A 40 13.72 0.23 -12.97
CA ALA A 40 13.11 -0.15 -14.24
C ALA A 40 11.66 -0.64 -14.07
N GLY A 41 11.38 -1.41 -13.02
CA GLY A 41 10.04 -1.86 -12.71
C GLY A 41 9.08 -0.73 -12.34
N TRP A 42 9.55 0.25 -11.56
CA TRP A 42 8.77 1.46 -11.26
C TRP A 42 8.54 2.34 -12.50
N MET A 43 9.56 2.53 -13.33
CA MET A 43 9.41 3.31 -14.57
C MET A 43 8.42 2.65 -15.53
N ALA A 44 8.46 1.33 -15.68
CA ALA A 44 7.49 0.60 -16.49
C ALA A 44 6.07 0.70 -15.95
N ALA A 45 5.89 0.64 -14.61
CA ALA A 45 4.59 0.86 -13.98
C ALA A 45 4.06 2.29 -14.23
N LEU A 46 4.94 3.29 -14.13
CA LEU A 46 4.59 4.70 -14.35
C LEU A 46 4.20 4.96 -15.82
N VAL A 47 4.96 4.42 -16.78
CA VAL A 47 4.60 4.45 -18.20
C VAL A 47 3.25 3.78 -18.44
N GLY A 48 3.00 2.63 -17.80
CA GLY A 48 1.71 1.94 -17.89
C GLY A 48 0.54 2.77 -17.38
N ALA A 49 0.70 3.47 -16.25
CA ALA A 49 -0.31 4.36 -15.70
C ALA A 49 -0.58 5.59 -16.60
N VAL A 50 0.48 6.19 -17.18
CA VAL A 50 0.35 7.31 -18.13
C VAL A 50 -0.40 6.88 -19.39
N LEU A 51 -0.08 5.70 -19.95
CA LEU A 51 -0.76 5.16 -21.13
C LEU A 51 -2.25 4.91 -20.87
N TRP A 52 -2.58 4.44 -19.67
CA TRP A 52 -3.98 4.33 -19.22
C TRP A 52 -4.67 5.69 -19.11
N GLY A 53 -3.97 6.72 -18.61
CA GLY A 53 -4.46 8.10 -18.61
C GLY A 53 -4.78 8.63 -20.02
N LEU A 54 -3.93 8.33 -20.99
CA LEU A 54 -4.16 8.72 -22.39
C LEU A 54 -5.35 7.98 -23.03
N ALA A 55 -5.68 6.77 -22.56
CA ALA A 55 -6.75 5.95 -23.14
C ALA A 55 -8.17 6.43 -22.74
N ASP A 56 -8.36 6.94 -21.52
CA ASP A 56 -9.68 7.19 -20.93
C ASP A 56 -9.86 8.63 -20.38
N GLY A 57 -9.20 9.61 -21.02
CA GLY A 57 -9.47 11.03 -20.78
C GLY A 57 -8.74 11.67 -19.59
N GLY A 58 -7.48 11.32 -19.37
CA GLY A 58 -6.62 11.94 -18.35
C GLY A 58 -6.76 11.26 -16.98
N ASP A 59 -7.34 11.97 -16.01
CA ASP A 59 -7.32 11.58 -14.60
C ASP A 59 -8.03 10.25 -14.31
N ARG A 60 -9.15 9.98 -14.99
CA ARG A 60 -9.92 8.74 -14.82
C ARG A 60 -9.12 7.53 -15.28
N GLY A 61 -8.46 7.63 -16.43
CA GLY A 61 -7.62 6.58 -16.98
C GLY A 61 -6.46 6.22 -16.06
N VAL A 62 -5.73 7.21 -15.53
CA VAL A 62 -4.62 6.98 -14.58
C VAL A 62 -5.12 6.25 -13.33
N ALA A 63 -6.25 6.69 -12.77
CA ALA A 63 -6.83 6.06 -11.58
C ALA A 63 -7.19 4.58 -11.84
N VAL A 64 -7.84 4.27 -12.96
CA VAL A 64 -8.16 2.88 -13.33
C VAL A 64 -6.88 2.06 -13.54
N GLY A 65 -5.87 2.61 -14.21
CA GLY A 65 -4.58 1.95 -14.39
C GLY A 65 -3.89 1.58 -13.07
N VAL A 66 -3.92 2.49 -12.08
CA VAL A 66 -3.40 2.24 -10.73
C VAL A 66 -4.20 1.14 -10.03
N VAL A 67 -5.53 1.18 -10.09
CA VAL A 67 -6.39 0.13 -9.49
C VAL A 67 -6.09 -1.24 -10.10
N VAL A 68 -5.97 -1.33 -11.42
CA VAL A 68 -5.61 -2.57 -12.14
C VAL A 68 -4.23 -3.06 -11.72
N PHE A 69 -3.24 -2.18 -11.62
CA PHE A 69 -1.89 -2.52 -11.16
C PHE A 69 -1.89 -3.08 -9.72
N VAL A 70 -2.60 -2.43 -8.81
CA VAL A 70 -2.73 -2.88 -7.41
C VAL A 70 -3.45 -4.23 -7.34
N ALA A 71 -4.54 -4.41 -8.10
CA ALA A 71 -5.26 -5.68 -8.17
C ALA A 71 -4.37 -6.82 -8.68
N LEU A 72 -3.58 -6.57 -9.73
CA LEU A 72 -2.59 -7.52 -10.26
C LEU A 72 -1.52 -7.86 -9.22
N ALA A 73 -0.97 -6.86 -8.54
CA ALA A 73 0.03 -7.06 -7.49
C ALA A 73 -0.52 -7.93 -6.34
N LEU A 74 -1.75 -7.65 -5.90
CA LEU A 74 -2.45 -8.44 -4.87
C LEU A 74 -2.73 -9.87 -5.35
N ALA A 75 -3.14 -10.06 -6.61
CA ALA A 75 -3.35 -11.39 -7.19
C ALA A 75 -2.05 -12.21 -7.20
N VAL A 76 -0.92 -11.61 -7.58
CA VAL A 76 0.41 -12.25 -7.54
C VAL A 76 0.80 -12.63 -6.11
N LEU A 77 0.58 -11.75 -5.13
CA LEU A 77 0.84 -12.02 -3.71
C LEU A 77 -0.03 -13.16 -3.18
N LEU A 78 -1.32 -13.16 -3.48
CA LEU A 78 -2.27 -14.19 -3.06
C LEU A 78 -1.93 -15.55 -3.70
N TRP A 79 -1.58 -15.55 -4.99
CA TRP A 79 -1.15 -16.73 -5.72
C TRP A 79 0.11 -17.35 -5.10
N ARG A 80 1.11 -16.51 -4.77
CA ARG A 80 2.31 -16.96 -4.06
C ARG A 80 2.01 -17.53 -2.68
N ARG A 81 1.12 -16.89 -1.92
CA ARG A 81 0.70 -17.40 -0.60
C ARG A 81 0.08 -18.80 -0.70
N ARG A 82 -0.66 -19.08 -1.77
CA ARG A 82 -1.26 -20.41 -2.01
C ARG A 82 -0.24 -21.46 -2.48
N ARG A 83 0.83 -21.06 -3.18
CA ARG A 83 1.84 -21.98 -3.75
C ARG A 83 3.12 -22.16 -2.94
N GLY A 84 3.42 -21.28 -1.98
CA GLY A 84 4.64 -21.35 -1.20
C GLY A 84 4.43 -21.99 0.19
N PRO A 85 5.27 -22.94 0.63
CA PRO A 85 5.38 -23.23 2.05
C PRO A 85 5.91 -21.96 2.74
N VAL A 86 5.17 -21.45 3.72
CA VAL A 86 5.46 -20.22 4.49
C VAL A 86 6.87 -20.21 5.12
N ALA A 87 7.56 -21.35 5.13
CA ALA A 87 8.91 -21.55 5.64
C ALA A 87 10.04 -20.86 4.83
N ALA A 88 9.93 -20.75 3.49
CA ALA A 88 11.06 -20.29 2.67
C ALA A 88 11.35 -18.78 2.78
N VAL A 89 10.34 -17.96 3.06
CA VAL A 89 10.52 -16.50 3.24
C VAL A 89 11.21 -16.18 4.57
N ARG A 90 11.04 -17.04 5.61
CA ARG A 90 11.77 -16.91 6.88
C ARG A 90 13.23 -17.39 6.77
N ALA A 91 13.49 -18.41 5.96
CA ALA A 91 14.84 -18.93 5.76
C ALA A 91 15.78 -17.89 5.11
N GLY A 92 15.29 -17.07 4.19
CA GLY A 92 16.09 -15.98 3.57
C GLY A 92 16.47 -14.84 4.51
N SER A 93 15.78 -14.70 5.67
CA SER A 93 16.11 -13.70 6.70
C SER A 93 17.09 -14.23 7.76
N ALA A 94 17.33 -15.54 7.79
CA ALA A 94 18.25 -16.18 8.75
C ALA A 94 19.74 -15.99 8.39
N GLY A 95 20.06 -15.56 7.16
CA GLY A 95 21.44 -15.31 6.72
C GLY A 95 22.01 -13.94 7.13
N ARG A 96 21.20 -13.06 7.72
CA ARG A 96 21.68 -11.79 8.29
C ARG A 96 21.84 -12.02 9.78
N ALA A 97 23.08 -12.18 10.25
CA ALA A 97 23.41 -12.40 11.66
C ALA A 97 22.58 -11.47 12.55
N ALA A 98 21.60 -12.04 13.24
CA ALA A 98 20.77 -11.32 14.19
C ALA A 98 21.60 -11.11 15.46
N PRO A 99 21.53 -9.93 16.12
CA PRO A 99 21.98 -9.81 17.49
C PRO A 99 21.20 -10.82 18.33
N THR A 100 21.90 -11.59 19.15
CA THR A 100 21.36 -12.59 20.07
C THR A 100 20.38 -11.92 21.04
N VAL A 101 19.10 -11.98 20.71
CA VAL A 101 18.02 -11.69 21.68
C VAL A 101 17.73 -13.02 22.40
N PRO A 102 17.82 -13.08 23.74
CA PRO A 102 17.56 -14.32 24.46
C PRO A 102 16.11 -14.78 24.24
N THR A 103 15.98 -15.96 23.65
CA THR A 103 14.73 -16.70 23.46
C THR A 103 14.15 -17.08 24.82
N ALA A 104 13.00 -16.50 25.18
CA ALA A 104 12.14 -17.00 26.25
C ALA A 104 11.51 -18.34 25.84
N PRO A 105 11.25 -19.27 26.79
CA PRO A 105 10.99 -20.66 26.49
C PRO A 105 9.61 -20.88 25.85
N THR A 106 9.62 -21.76 24.86
CA THR A 106 8.47 -22.41 24.25
C THR A 106 7.56 -23.05 25.29
N ALA A 107 6.31 -22.60 25.37
CA ALA A 107 5.25 -23.29 26.08
C ALA A 107 3.98 -23.45 25.22
N THR A 108 3.69 -24.72 24.93
CA THR A 108 2.37 -25.38 24.95
C THR A 108 1.32 -25.10 23.86
N THR A 109 0.78 -26.23 23.41
CA THR A 109 -0.20 -26.58 22.38
C THR A 109 -1.63 -26.04 22.57
N GLY A 110 -1.84 -24.96 23.33
CA GLY A 110 -3.14 -24.28 23.49
C GLY A 110 -3.27 -22.92 22.78
N ALA A 111 -2.17 -22.40 22.22
CA ALA A 111 -2.07 -21.01 21.74
C ALA A 111 -2.57 -20.76 20.29
N GLY A 112 -3.12 -21.77 19.61
CA GLY A 112 -3.43 -21.72 18.17
C GLY A 112 -4.55 -20.75 17.78
N GLN A 113 -5.65 -20.71 18.53
CA GLN A 113 -6.82 -19.88 18.22
C GLN A 113 -6.72 -18.45 18.80
N ALA A 114 -6.28 -18.32 20.05
CA ALA A 114 -6.04 -17.01 20.67
C ALA A 114 -4.95 -16.21 19.92
N GLY A 115 -3.94 -16.91 19.38
CA GLY A 115 -2.93 -16.32 18.51
C GLY A 115 -3.47 -15.90 17.13
N LEU A 116 -4.47 -16.60 16.59
CA LEU A 116 -5.10 -16.26 15.30
C LEU A 116 -5.98 -15.03 15.41
N GLY A 117 -6.84 -14.95 16.44
CA GLY A 117 -7.69 -13.78 16.70
C GLY A 117 -6.86 -12.49 16.85
N ARG A 118 -5.75 -12.57 17.60
CA ARG A 118 -4.83 -11.43 17.74
C ARG A 118 -4.18 -11.02 16.40
N ARG A 119 -3.82 -11.97 15.54
CA ARG A 119 -3.23 -11.68 14.22
C ARG A 119 -4.25 -11.04 13.27
N ILE A 120 -5.48 -11.55 13.26
CA ILE A 120 -6.58 -10.96 12.49
C ILE A 120 -6.88 -9.55 12.99
N GLY A 121 -6.98 -9.36 14.30
CA GLY A 121 -7.21 -8.04 14.91
C GLY A 121 -6.11 -7.04 14.58
N VAL A 122 -4.84 -7.43 14.67
CA VAL A 122 -3.73 -6.57 14.24
C VAL A 122 -3.78 -6.30 12.73
N GLY A 123 -4.13 -7.28 11.91
CA GLY A 123 -4.30 -7.10 10.47
C GLY A 123 -5.41 -6.11 10.12
N LEU A 124 -6.56 -6.20 10.79
CA LEU A 124 -7.69 -5.27 10.62
C LEU A 124 -7.35 -3.86 11.10
N LEU A 125 -6.64 -3.76 12.23
CA LEU A 125 -6.21 -2.48 12.78
C LEU A 125 -5.18 -1.77 11.88
N VAL A 126 -4.17 -2.50 11.42
CA VAL A 126 -3.06 -1.95 10.62
C VAL A 126 -3.46 -1.73 9.17
N GLY A 127 -4.31 -2.58 8.60
CA GLY A 127 -4.78 -2.42 7.22
C GLY A 127 -5.97 -1.45 7.16
N PRO A 128 -7.21 -1.95 7.25
CA PRO A 128 -8.42 -1.13 7.23
C PRO A 128 -8.41 0.04 8.23
N GLY A 129 -8.00 -0.20 9.48
CA GLY A 129 -7.99 0.83 10.53
C GLY A 129 -7.08 2.01 10.20
N ALA A 130 -5.83 1.75 9.76
CA ALA A 130 -4.93 2.81 9.30
C ALA A 130 -5.47 3.53 8.05
N GLY A 131 -6.20 2.83 7.19
CA GLY A 131 -6.83 3.42 6.01
C GLY A 131 -7.92 4.41 6.40
N LEU A 132 -8.81 4.03 7.33
CA LEU A 132 -9.84 4.93 7.86
C LEU A 132 -9.24 6.14 8.57
N ALA A 133 -8.16 5.95 9.34
CA ALA A 133 -7.45 7.05 9.97
C ALA A 133 -6.83 8.01 8.93
N ALA A 134 -6.25 7.48 7.85
CA ALA A 134 -5.73 8.29 6.75
C ALA A 134 -6.83 9.06 6.02
N VAL A 135 -8.01 8.46 5.81
CA VAL A 135 -9.17 9.16 5.22
C VAL A 135 -9.57 10.35 6.08
N ALA A 136 -9.69 10.17 7.41
CA ALA A 136 -10.04 11.27 8.31
C ALA A 136 -9.04 12.44 8.24
N LEU A 137 -7.74 12.15 8.16
CA LEU A 137 -6.70 13.16 7.98
C LEU A 137 -6.78 13.87 6.63
N VAL A 138 -7.07 13.15 5.55
CA VAL A 138 -7.21 13.74 4.21
C VAL A 138 -8.46 14.61 4.12
N LEU A 139 -9.56 14.22 4.76
CA LEU A 139 -10.75 15.06 4.86
C LEU A 139 -10.46 16.37 5.60
N ALA A 140 -9.73 16.29 6.72
CA ALA A 140 -9.27 17.50 7.43
C ALA A 140 -8.39 18.39 6.54
N LEU A 141 -7.45 17.80 5.81
CA LEU A 141 -6.63 18.53 4.83
C LEU A 141 -7.50 19.20 3.76
N PHE A 142 -8.53 18.50 3.26
CA PHE A 142 -9.45 19.03 2.27
C PHE A 142 -10.20 20.25 2.81
N GLY A 143 -10.76 20.17 4.03
CA GLY A 143 -11.43 21.31 4.68
C GLY A 143 -10.47 22.48 4.93
N ALA A 144 -9.21 22.21 5.26
CA ALA A 144 -8.20 23.26 5.42
C ALA A 144 -7.85 23.95 4.09
N LEU A 145 -7.71 23.18 3.00
CA LEU A 145 -7.45 23.71 1.66
C LEU A 145 -8.63 24.51 1.13
N ASP A 146 -9.86 24.05 1.37
CA ASP A 146 -11.08 24.75 0.97
C ASP A 146 -11.19 26.12 1.68
N ARG A 147 -10.96 26.16 3.00
CA ARG A 147 -10.91 27.42 3.76
C ARG A 147 -9.77 28.35 3.33
N ALA A 148 -8.67 27.80 2.82
CA ALA A 148 -7.57 28.57 2.27
C ALA A 148 -7.86 29.11 0.85
N GLY A 149 -9.04 28.82 0.29
CA GLY A 149 -9.43 29.24 -1.07
C GLY A 149 -8.71 28.46 -2.17
N ALA A 150 -8.16 27.28 -1.87
CA ALA A 150 -7.51 26.44 -2.88
C ALA A 150 -8.54 25.94 -3.90
N HIS A 151 -8.15 25.85 -5.17
CA HIS A 151 -9.00 25.25 -6.19
C HIS A 151 -9.30 23.79 -5.87
N VAL A 152 -10.57 23.39 -6.02
CA VAL A 152 -11.07 22.02 -5.77
C VAL A 152 -10.20 20.96 -6.45
N THR A 153 -9.76 21.20 -7.68
CA THR A 153 -8.90 20.27 -8.43
C THR A 153 -7.56 20.03 -7.73
N ALA A 154 -6.94 21.08 -7.17
CA ALA A 154 -5.68 20.96 -6.45
C ALA A 154 -5.86 20.17 -5.14
N ALA A 155 -6.97 20.38 -4.44
CA ALA A 155 -7.31 19.65 -3.22
C ALA A 155 -7.57 18.16 -3.48
N ILE A 156 -8.24 17.83 -4.60
CA ILE A 156 -8.47 16.44 -5.03
C ILE A 156 -7.15 15.75 -5.38
N VAL A 157 -6.29 16.39 -6.18
CA VAL A 157 -4.98 15.84 -6.56
C VAL A 157 -4.11 15.62 -5.32
N ALA A 158 -4.10 16.56 -4.38
CA ALA A 158 -3.42 16.40 -3.10
C ALA A 158 -3.97 15.20 -2.33
N GLY A 159 -5.29 15.03 -2.26
CA GLY A 159 -5.93 13.88 -1.63
C GLY A 159 -5.49 12.54 -2.21
N TYR A 160 -5.41 12.42 -3.55
CA TYR A 160 -4.98 11.19 -4.22
C TYR A 160 -3.54 10.78 -3.90
N VAL A 161 -2.65 11.75 -3.66
CA VAL A 161 -1.24 11.49 -3.33
C VAL A 161 -1.06 11.29 -1.82
N VAL A 162 -1.69 12.13 -1.01
CA VAL A 162 -1.52 12.14 0.45
C VAL A 162 -2.19 10.93 1.09
N LEU A 163 -3.37 10.50 0.60
CA LEU A 163 -4.10 9.36 1.16
C LEU A 163 -3.27 8.06 1.20
N PRO A 164 -2.73 7.54 0.08
CA PRO A 164 -1.95 6.31 0.11
C PRO A 164 -0.65 6.46 0.91
N LEU A 165 -0.03 7.65 0.92
CA LEU A 165 1.16 7.92 1.73
C LEU A 165 0.87 7.87 3.22
N LEU A 166 -0.21 8.52 3.67
CA LEU A 166 -0.65 8.48 5.07
C LEU A 166 -1.06 7.07 5.47
N TRP A 167 -1.81 6.37 4.63
CA TRP A 167 -2.23 5.00 4.91
C TRP A 167 -1.02 4.08 5.06
N ALA A 168 -0.09 4.10 4.10
CA ALA A 168 1.13 3.29 4.16
C ALA A 168 2.00 3.67 5.36
N GLY A 169 2.18 4.97 5.62
CA GLY A 169 2.97 5.48 6.74
C GLY A 169 2.41 5.02 8.09
N LEU A 170 1.09 5.17 8.30
CA LEU A 170 0.40 4.72 9.52
C LEU A 170 0.45 3.21 9.67
N ALA A 171 0.26 2.45 8.59
CA ALA A 171 0.35 0.99 8.63
C ALA A 171 1.77 0.52 9.02
N VAL A 172 2.81 1.10 8.41
CA VAL A 172 4.21 0.78 8.75
C VAL A 172 4.53 1.19 10.18
N TRP A 173 4.14 2.39 10.60
CA TRP A 173 4.41 2.88 11.96
C TRP A 173 3.71 2.03 13.01
N ALA A 174 2.44 1.67 12.78
CA ALA A 174 1.71 0.75 13.63
C ALA A 174 2.41 -0.62 13.67
N LEU A 175 2.90 -1.15 12.55
CA LEU A 175 3.66 -2.42 12.55
C LEU A 175 4.92 -2.35 13.42
N MET A 176 5.66 -1.23 13.39
CA MET A 176 6.86 -1.02 14.21
C MET A 176 6.56 -0.79 15.69
N ALA A 177 5.36 -0.35 16.05
CA ALA A 177 5.00 -0.07 17.44
C ALA A 177 4.97 -1.36 18.31
N PRO A 178 5.65 -1.37 19.48
CA PRO A 178 5.61 -2.50 20.40
C PRO A 178 4.29 -2.53 21.18
N GLY A 179 3.62 -3.69 21.18
CA GLY A 179 2.36 -3.91 21.91
C GLY A 179 1.10 -3.43 21.18
N LEU A 180 -0.07 -3.96 21.59
CA LEU A 180 -1.35 -3.67 20.94
C LEU A 180 -1.83 -2.24 21.23
N ALA A 181 -1.66 -1.76 22.46
CA ALA A 181 -2.08 -0.42 22.87
C ALA A 181 -1.38 0.67 22.04
N ARG A 182 -0.07 0.55 21.80
CA ARG A 182 0.65 1.51 20.95
C ARG A 182 0.23 1.43 19.49
N LYS A 183 -0.08 0.23 18.97
CA LYS A 183 -0.65 0.08 17.62
C LYS A 183 -1.99 0.81 17.48
N VAL A 184 -2.85 0.65 18.48
CA VAL A 184 -4.13 1.35 18.54
C VAL A 184 -3.91 2.85 18.64
N ALA A 185 -3.02 3.33 19.51
CA ALA A 185 -2.72 4.75 19.65
C ALA A 185 -2.18 5.37 18.34
N VAL A 186 -1.29 4.67 17.63
CA VAL A 186 -0.74 5.13 16.34
C VAL A 186 -1.80 5.22 15.24
N VAL A 187 -2.84 4.37 15.27
CA VAL A 187 -3.92 4.41 14.27
C VAL A 187 -5.05 5.35 14.70
N ALA A 188 -5.57 5.15 15.91
CA ALA A 188 -6.70 5.89 16.44
C ALA A 188 -6.37 7.34 16.76
N GLY A 189 -5.14 7.64 17.22
CA GLY A 189 -4.72 9.00 17.55
C GLY A 189 -4.81 9.94 16.34
N PRO A 190 -4.07 9.67 15.24
CA PRO A 190 -4.15 10.47 14.02
C PRO A 190 -5.55 10.47 13.40
N GLY A 191 -6.28 9.34 13.46
CA GLY A 191 -7.66 9.27 12.98
C GLY A 191 -8.61 10.19 13.76
N ALA A 192 -8.53 10.20 15.09
CA ALA A 192 -9.32 11.08 15.95
C ALA A 192 -8.94 12.56 15.74
N LEU A 193 -7.64 12.85 15.58
CA LEU A 193 -7.14 14.19 15.29
C LEU A 193 -7.68 14.69 13.94
N GLY A 194 -7.61 13.86 12.90
CA GLY A 194 -8.19 14.16 11.59
C GLY A 194 -9.69 14.39 11.66
N ALA A 195 -10.43 13.51 12.32
CA ALA A 195 -11.89 13.66 12.48
C ALA A 195 -12.27 14.95 13.23
N GLY A 196 -11.55 15.28 14.30
CA GLY A 196 -11.76 16.51 15.07
C GLY A 196 -11.44 17.77 14.26
N LEU A 197 -10.31 17.77 13.55
CA LEU A 197 -9.94 18.88 12.67
C LEU A 197 -10.96 19.06 11.54
N PHE A 198 -11.39 17.98 10.90
CA PHE A 198 -12.42 18.06 9.87
C PHE A 198 -13.71 18.69 10.38
N TRP A 199 -14.19 18.28 11.56
CA TRP A 199 -15.38 18.86 12.17
C TRP A 199 -15.24 20.36 12.48
N LEU A 200 -14.04 20.82 12.84
CA LEU A 200 -13.77 22.24 13.05
C LEU A 200 -13.64 23.02 11.73
N LEU A 201 -13.37 22.32 10.62
CA LEU A 201 -13.07 22.87 9.30
C LEU A 201 -14.26 22.91 8.32
N VAL A 202 -15.29 22.11 8.58
CA VAL A 202 -16.61 22.22 7.94
C VAL A 202 -17.44 23.30 8.64
#